data_AF-A0A529NLP8-F1
#
_entry.id   AF-A0A529NLP8-F1
#
_cell.length_a   1.000
_cell.length_b   1.000
_cell.length_c   1.000
_cell.angle_alpha   90.00
_cell.angle_beta   90.00
_cell.angle_gamma   90.00
#
_symmetry.space_group_name_H-M   'P 1'
#
loop_
_entity.id
_entity.type
_entity.pdbx_description
1 polymer ?
#
loop_
_entity_poly.entity_id
_entity_poly.type
_entity_poly.pdbx_seq_one_letter_code
_entity_poly.pdbx_strand_id
1 'polypeptide(L)'
;SIVDQSLRRLKTERIDLVQFHWWDYAQPRYVEAMAWLDELRREGKVRNLGTTNFDTPRLAEILAAGIPLVSQQLQYSVLDQRPADRLAALAARNGVGFLCYGSVAGGFLSDRWLGAAEPATPLENRSLVKYKLIIDDFGGWDLFQQLLRALKTAGDRHGVDIATIASAWVLEQPQVAAVIV
;
A
#
# COMPACT_ATOMS: atom_id res chain seq x y z
N SER A 1 20.37 -18.01 -1.91
CA SER A 1 19.83 -16.67 -1.63
C SER A 1 18.54 -16.76 -0.80
N ILE A 2 18.00 -15.62 -0.31
CA ILE A 2 16.66 -15.56 0.32
C ILE A 2 15.56 -15.99 -0.67
N VAL A 3 15.76 -15.71 -1.96
CA VAL A 3 14.85 -16.15 -3.04
C VAL A 3 14.82 -17.68 -3.13
N ASP A 4 15.96 -18.39 -3.09
CA ASP A 4 15.95 -19.86 -3.13
C ASP A 4 15.24 -20.48 -1.91
N GLN A 5 15.32 -19.83 -0.74
CA GLN A 5 14.56 -20.27 0.44
C GLN A 5 13.05 -20.09 0.22
N SER A 6 12.66 -18.99 -0.41
CA SER A 6 11.26 -18.68 -0.73
C SER A 6 10.68 -19.67 -1.76
N LEU A 7 11.43 -19.96 -2.83
CA LEU A 7 11.08 -20.98 -3.82
C LEU A 7 10.82 -22.34 -3.17
N ARG A 8 11.71 -22.80 -2.28
CA ARG A 8 11.52 -24.06 -1.54
C ARG A 8 10.30 -24.06 -0.63
N ARG A 9 10.06 -22.96 0.10
CA ARG A 9 8.90 -22.84 1.01
C ARG A 9 7.58 -22.82 0.24
N LEU A 10 7.54 -22.12 -0.89
CA LEU A 10 6.36 -22.01 -1.76
C LEU A 10 6.20 -23.23 -2.68
N LYS A 11 7.19 -24.12 -2.74
CA LYS A 11 7.23 -25.30 -3.63
C LYS A 11 6.98 -24.92 -5.10
N THR A 12 7.64 -23.85 -5.54
CA THR A 12 7.60 -23.36 -6.93
C THR A 12 9.01 -23.16 -7.46
N GLU A 13 9.17 -23.21 -8.77
CA GLU A 13 10.43 -22.95 -9.46
C GLU A 13 10.62 -21.46 -9.81
N ARG A 14 9.52 -20.69 -9.77
CA ARG A 14 9.53 -19.25 -10.04
C ARG A 14 8.56 -18.49 -9.14
N ILE A 15 9.01 -17.35 -8.60
CA ILE A 15 8.17 -16.40 -7.86
C ILE A 15 7.59 -15.40 -8.86
N ASP A 16 6.26 -15.21 -8.87
CA ASP A 16 5.61 -14.28 -9.80
C ASP A 16 5.96 -12.80 -9.55
N LEU A 17 6.07 -12.40 -8.29
CA LEU A 17 6.41 -11.04 -7.89
C LEU A 17 7.21 -11.06 -6.59
N VAL A 18 8.37 -10.41 -6.58
CA VAL A 18 9.10 -10.06 -5.35
C VAL A 18 8.84 -8.59 -5.03
N GLN A 19 8.30 -8.33 -3.85
CA GLN A 19 8.16 -6.98 -3.30
C GLN A 19 9.35 -6.67 -2.39
N PHE A 20 10.18 -5.72 -2.79
CA PHE A 20 11.38 -5.34 -2.08
C PHE A 20 11.11 -4.21 -1.09
N HIS A 21 11.39 -4.46 0.19
CA HIS A 21 11.26 -3.48 1.25
C HIS A 21 12.64 -3.04 1.74
N TRP A 22 12.83 -1.73 1.87
CA TRP A 22 14.04 -1.13 2.41
C TRP A 22 13.65 -0.04 3.41
N TRP A 23 14.02 -0.22 4.67
CA TRP A 23 13.50 0.60 5.77
C TRP A 23 14.44 1.75 6.16
N ASP A 24 15.71 1.70 5.78
CA ASP A 24 16.72 2.70 6.15
C ASP A 24 17.47 3.24 4.93
N TYR A 25 17.08 4.42 4.45
CA TYR A 25 17.76 5.09 3.33
C TYR A 25 19.12 5.68 3.71
N ALA A 26 19.49 5.72 4.99
CA ALA A 26 20.88 6.02 5.37
C ALA A 26 21.84 4.91 4.95
N GLN A 27 21.32 3.72 4.63
CA GLN A 27 22.04 2.65 3.96
C GLN A 27 21.76 2.70 2.45
N PRO A 28 22.62 3.32 1.62
CA PRO A 28 22.32 3.62 0.21
C PRO A 28 22.43 2.41 -0.73
N ARG A 29 22.36 1.18 -0.20
CA ARG A 29 22.59 -0.07 -0.95
C ARG A 29 21.33 -0.66 -1.57
N TYR A 30 20.20 0.03 -1.51
CA TYR A 30 18.94 -0.48 -2.09
C TYR A 30 19.01 -0.63 -3.60
N VAL A 31 19.69 0.26 -4.34
CA VAL A 31 19.86 0.12 -5.80
C VAL A 31 20.72 -1.10 -6.13
N GLU A 32 21.81 -1.31 -5.40
CA GLU A 32 22.67 -2.50 -5.52
C GLU A 32 21.87 -3.77 -5.23
N ALA A 33 21.11 -3.80 -4.13
CA ALA A 33 20.26 -4.93 -3.75
C ALA A 33 19.19 -5.24 -4.81
N MET A 34 18.60 -4.19 -5.41
CA MET A 34 17.64 -4.34 -6.51
C MET A 34 18.31 -4.86 -7.79
N ALA A 35 19.57 -4.52 -8.05
CA ALA A 35 20.33 -5.08 -9.18
C ALA A 35 20.51 -6.60 -9.04
N TRP A 36 20.84 -7.07 -7.83
CA TRP A 36 20.89 -8.51 -7.52
C TRP A 36 19.53 -9.20 -7.73
N LEU A 37 18.42 -8.52 -7.41
CA LEU A 37 17.08 -9.05 -7.69
C LEU A 37 16.77 -9.08 -9.20
N ASP A 38 17.26 -8.11 -9.97
CA ASP A 38 17.11 -8.11 -11.43
C ASP A 38 17.95 -9.23 -12.09
N GLU A 39 19.11 -9.57 -11.54
CA GLU A 39 19.86 -10.77 -11.96
C GLU A 39 19.04 -12.04 -11.75
N LEU A 40 18.43 -12.22 -10.56
CA LEU A 40 17.55 -13.35 -10.28
C LEU A 40 16.30 -13.37 -11.17
N ARG A 41 15.83 -12.20 -11.62
CA ARG A 41 14.76 -12.08 -12.62
C ARG A 41 15.24 -12.57 -13.99
N ARG A 42 16.43 -12.16 -14.43
CA ARG A 42 17.04 -12.60 -15.69
C ARG A 42 17.36 -14.10 -15.69
N GLU A 43 17.72 -14.67 -14.54
CA GLU A 43 17.85 -16.12 -14.33
C GLU A 43 16.51 -16.89 -14.39
N GLY A 44 15.37 -16.18 -14.38
CA GLY A 44 14.04 -16.79 -14.45
C GLY A 44 13.47 -17.26 -13.11
N LYS A 45 14.19 -17.05 -11.98
CA LYS A 45 13.72 -17.40 -10.63
C LYS A 45 12.64 -16.46 -10.11
N VAL A 46 12.65 -15.22 -10.59
CA VAL A 46 11.65 -14.20 -10.30
C VAL A 46 11.07 -13.71 -11.63
N ARG A 47 9.74 -13.60 -11.74
CA ARG A 47 9.12 -13.09 -12.95
C ARG A 47 9.08 -11.57 -12.99
N ASN A 48 8.65 -10.94 -11.89
CA ASN A 48 8.51 -9.49 -11.78
C ASN A 48 9.08 -8.95 -10.48
N LEU A 49 9.47 -7.67 -10.49
CA LEU A 49 9.94 -6.94 -9.32
C LEU A 49 8.97 -5.81 -8.98
N GLY A 50 8.84 -5.55 -7.69
CA GLY A 50 8.20 -4.35 -7.19
C GLY A 50 8.84 -3.91 -5.87
N THR A 51 8.38 -2.78 -5.37
CA THR A 51 8.90 -2.16 -4.14
C THR A 51 7.80 -2.04 -3.10
N THR A 52 8.18 -1.93 -1.83
CA THR A 52 7.26 -1.65 -0.73
C THR A 52 7.68 -0.39 0.00
N ASN A 53 6.79 0.59 0.08
CA ASN A 53 6.97 1.86 0.79
C ASN A 53 8.18 2.71 0.33
N PHE A 54 8.60 2.63 -0.94
CA PHE A 54 9.59 3.56 -1.47
C PHE A 54 8.97 4.93 -1.73
N ASP A 55 9.67 5.99 -1.33
CA ASP A 55 9.29 7.35 -1.68
C ASP A 55 9.71 7.69 -3.13
N THR A 56 9.27 8.85 -3.60
CA THR A 56 9.47 9.26 -5.00
C THR A 56 10.94 9.33 -5.40
N PRO A 57 11.87 9.95 -4.63
CA PRO A 57 13.28 9.99 -5.01
C PRO A 57 13.90 8.59 -5.13
N ARG A 58 13.68 7.71 -4.15
CA ARG A 58 14.33 6.39 -4.13
C ARG A 58 13.76 5.46 -5.21
N LEU A 59 12.46 5.55 -5.49
CA LEU A 59 11.86 4.84 -6.62
C LEU A 59 12.45 5.33 -7.96
N ALA A 60 12.64 6.64 -8.11
CA ALA A 60 13.23 7.22 -9.32
C ALA A 60 14.67 6.75 -9.55
N GLU A 61 15.48 6.61 -8.51
CA GLU A 61 16.85 6.10 -8.60
C GLU A 61 16.91 4.65 -9.08
N ILE A 62 16.03 3.78 -8.58
CA ILE A 62 15.93 2.38 -9.03
C ILE A 62 15.54 2.33 -10.52
N LEU A 63 14.55 3.13 -10.92
CA LEU A 63 14.11 3.21 -12.32
C LEU A 63 15.21 3.76 -13.23
N ALA A 64 15.94 4.79 -12.79
CA ALA A 64 17.06 5.37 -13.53
C ALA A 64 18.24 4.40 -13.70
N ALA A 65 18.41 3.44 -12.80
CA ALA A 65 19.36 2.34 -12.93
C ALA A 65 18.93 1.26 -13.96
N GLY A 66 17.77 1.44 -14.62
CA GLY A 66 17.26 0.51 -15.63
C GLY A 66 16.62 -0.76 -15.07
N ILE A 67 16.30 -0.78 -13.78
CA ILE A 67 15.70 -1.95 -13.11
C ILE A 67 14.18 -1.91 -13.33
N PRO A 68 13.59 -2.91 -14.00
CA PRO A 68 12.17 -2.89 -14.32
C PRO A 68 11.33 -3.17 -13.06
N LEU A 69 10.35 -2.30 -12.80
CA LEU A 69 9.38 -2.45 -11.73
C LEU A 69 7.97 -2.54 -12.32
N VAL A 70 7.16 -3.47 -11.82
CA VAL A 70 5.74 -3.58 -12.22
C VAL A 70 4.80 -3.05 -11.14
N SER A 71 5.26 -2.98 -9.90
CA SER A 71 4.40 -2.53 -8.81
C SER A 71 5.13 -1.83 -7.67
N GLN A 72 4.39 -1.01 -6.94
CA GLN A 72 4.75 -0.52 -5.63
C GLN A 72 3.61 -0.78 -4.63
N GLN A 73 3.90 -1.53 -3.59
CA GLN A 73 3.01 -1.68 -2.44
C GLN A 73 3.16 -0.49 -1.49
N LEU A 74 2.05 0.20 -1.17
CA LEU A 74 2.07 1.40 -0.33
C LEU A 74 0.75 1.61 0.43
N GLN A 75 0.75 2.51 1.41
CA GLN A 75 -0.45 2.92 2.10
C GLN A 75 -1.23 3.93 1.25
N TYR A 76 -2.49 3.63 0.92
CA TYR A 76 -3.38 4.57 0.27
C TYR A 76 -4.82 4.26 0.71
N SER A 77 -5.52 5.28 1.19
CA SER A 77 -6.94 5.20 1.52
C SER A 77 -7.60 6.56 1.35
N VAL A 78 -8.92 6.61 1.57
CA VAL A 78 -9.65 7.88 1.67
C VAL A 78 -9.11 8.81 2.78
N LEU A 79 -8.40 8.25 3.78
CA LEU A 79 -7.76 8.98 4.88
C LEU A 79 -6.33 9.45 4.56
N ASP A 80 -5.57 8.64 3.84
CA ASP A 80 -4.16 8.92 3.54
C ASP A 80 -3.94 8.89 2.04
N GLN A 81 -3.83 10.08 1.45
CA GLN A 81 -3.71 10.26 0.00
C GLN A 81 -2.32 10.72 -0.44
N ARG A 82 -1.30 10.65 0.43
CA ARG A 82 0.09 11.07 0.12
C ARG A 82 0.67 10.49 -1.18
N PRO A 83 0.31 9.27 -1.63
CA PRO A 83 0.80 8.73 -2.89
C PRO A 83 0.28 9.44 -4.16
N ALA A 84 -0.82 10.20 -4.07
CA ALA A 84 -1.57 10.70 -5.23
C ALA A 84 -0.81 11.73 -6.09
N ASP A 85 0.25 12.34 -5.56
CA ASP A 85 0.96 13.43 -6.22
C ASP A 85 2.15 12.92 -7.06
N ARG A 86 3.37 13.31 -6.64
CA ARG A 86 4.62 13.07 -7.39
C ARG A 86 4.90 11.60 -7.60
N LEU A 87 4.51 10.77 -6.63
CA LEU A 87 4.72 9.32 -6.68
C LEU A 87 3.83 8.68 -7.74
N ALA A 88 2.53 8.97 -7.75
CA ALA A 88 1.61 8.50 -8.80
C ALA A 88 2.05 8.95 -10.19
N ALA A 89 2.47 10.21 -10.35
CA ALA A 89 2.96 10.71 -11.62
C ALA A 89 4.22 9.98 -12.11
N LEU A 90 5.19 9.70 -11.22
CA LEU A 90 6.38 8.92 -11.55
C LEU A 90 6.01 7.49 -11.94
N ALA A 91 5.16 6.86 -11.15
CA ALA A 91 4.71 5.49 -11.36
C ALA A 91 4.00 5.33 -12.72
N ALA A 92 3.12 6.27 -13.07
CA ALA A 92 2.37 6.27 -14.33
C ALA A 92 3.29 6.33 -15.55
N ARG A 93 4.30 7.21 -15.52
CA ARG A 93 5.28 7.34 -16.60
C ARG A 93 6.14 6.08 -16.80
N ASN A 94 6.24 5.23 -15.79
CA ASN A 94 7.09 4.04 -15.80
C ASN A 94 6.29 2.72 -15.77
N GLY A 95 4.95 2.77 -15.88
CA GLY A 95 4.10 1.59 -15.86
C GLY A 95 4.08 0.81 -14.53
N VAL A 96 4.30 1.50 -13.40
CA VAL A 96 4.37 0.88 -12.06
C VAL A 96 3.01 0.95 -11.36
N GLY A 97 2.29 -0.18 -11.22
CA GLY A 97 0.99 -0.22 -10.54
C GLY A 97 1.07 -0.09 -9.01
N PHE A 98 0.07 0.50 -8.36
CA PHE A 98 0.00 0.52 -6.89
C PHE A 98 -0.77 -0.69 -6.34
N LEU A 99 -0.18 -1.35 -5.35
CA LEU A 99 -0.85 -2.35 -4.51
C LEU A 99 -1.12 -1.72 -3.14
N CYS A 100 -2.33 -1.24 -2.94
CA CYS A 100 -2.65 -0.39 -1.80
C CYS A 100 -3.06 -1.22 -0.59
N TYR A 101 -2.30 -1.15 0.49
CA TYR A 101 -2.76 -1.62 1.80
C TYR A 101 -3.40 -0.48 2.58
N GLY A 102 -4.21 -0.82 3.59
CA GLY A 102 -4.81 0.17 4.47
C GLY A 102 -6.03 0.88 3.90
N SER A 103 -6.57 0.38 2.79
CA SER A 103 -7.81 0.88 2.16
C SER A 103 -8.97 0.98 3.15
N VAL A 104 -9.03 0.09 4.15
CA VAL A 104 -10.03 0.07 5.24
C VAL A 104 -9.51 0.55 6.60
N ALA A 105 -8.31 1.16 6.64
CA ALA A 105 -7.69 1.71 7.84
C ALA A 105 -7.67 0.76 9.05
N GLY A 106 -7.30 -0.52 8.81
CA GLY A 106 -7.24 -1.53 9.87
C GLY A 106 -8.59 -1.88 10.48
N GLY A 107 -9.68 -1.56 9.78
CA GLY A 107 -11.07 -1.78 10.20
C GLY A 107 -11.78 -0.51 10.68
N PHE A 108 -11.09 0.63 10.80
CA PHE A 108 -11.74 1.89 11.18
C PHE A 108 -12.76 2.36 10.14
N LEU A 109 -12.48 2.18 8.85
CA LEU A 109 -13.41 2.48 7.76
C LEU A 109 -14.44 1.36 7.63
N SER A 110 -15.30 1.20 8.63
CA SER A 110 -16.40 0.24 8.66
C SER A 110 -17.58 0.77 9.47
N ASP A 111 -18.76 0.19 9.23
CA ASP A 111 -20.01 0.55 9.91
C ASP A 111 -19.92 0.39 11.43
N ARG A 112 -19.03 -0.47 11.93
CA ARG A 112 -18.76 -0.68 13.37
C ARG A 112 -18.44 0.63 14.10
N TRP A 113 -17.73 1.54 13.44
CA TRP A 113 -17.24 2.77 14.07
C TRP A 113 -18.13 3.97 13.83
N LEU A 114 -19.15 3.87 12.98
CA LEU A 114 -20.06 4.97 12.69
C LEU A 114 -20.92 5.29 13.94
N GLY A 115 -20.81 6.52 14.45
CA GLY A 115 -21.52 6.98 15.64
C GLY A 115 -20.96 6.42 16.96
N ALA A 116 -19.87 5.65 16.91
CA ALA A 116 -19.20 5.17 18.09
C ALA A 116 -18.38 6.28 18.75
N ALA A 117 -18.29 6.23 20.09
CA ALA A 117 -17.31 7.03 20.83
C ALA A 117 -15.88 6.64 20.43
N GLU A 118 -14.95 7.58 20.60
CA GLU A 118 -13.53 7.32 20.35
C GLU A 118 -13.06 6.14 21.22
N PRO A 119 -12.39 5.13 20.64
CA PRO A 119 -11.98 3.97 21.40
C PRO A 119 -10.91 4.32 22.42
N ALA A 120 -11.11 3.88 23.65
CA ALA A 120 -10.08 3.93 24.68
C ALA A 120 -8.93 2.96 24.39
N THR A 121 -7.76 3.25 24.94
CA THR A 121 -6.62 2.32 24.94
C THR A 121 -6.77 1.28 26.05
N PRO A 122 -6.26 0.05 25.88
CA PRO A 122 -5.54 -0.45 24.70
C PRO A 122 -6.48 -0.85 23.56
N LEU A 123 -6.00 -0.67 22.32
CA LEU A 123 -6.70 -1.12 21.12
C LEU A 123 -6.43 -2.61 20.85
N GLU A 124 -7.38 -3.27 20.18
CA GLU A 124 -7.41 -4.74 20.00
C GLU A 124 -6.21 -5.30 19.23
N ASN A 125 -5.63 -4.52 18.31
CA ASN A 125 -4.54 -4.99 17.45
C ASN A 125 -3.63 -3.85 16.98
N ARG A 126 -2.46 -4.22 16.42
CA ARG A 126 -1.45 -3.28 15.93
C ARG A 126 -1.95 -2.38 14.79
N SER A 127 -2.86 -2.86 13.95
CA SER A 127 -3.43 -2.07 12.86
C SER A 127 -4.28 -0.93 13.42
N LEU A 128 -5.16 -1.21 14.39
CA LEU A 128 -5.94 -0.16 15.05
C LEU A 128 -5.03 0.86 15.75
N VAL A 129 -3.97 0.43 16.42
CA VAL A 129 -2.98 1.36 17.00
C VAL A 129 -2.39 2.28 15.92
N LYS A 130 -1.93 1.72 14.80
CA LYS A 130 -1.35 2.50 13.70
C LYS A 130 -2.35 3.48 13.09
N TYR A 131 -3.56 3.03 12.75
CA TYR A 131 -4.54 3.87 12.06
C TYR A 131 -5.22 4.87 12.98
N LYS A 132 -5.24 4.65 14.29
CA LYS A 132 -5.66 5.67 15.25
C LYS A 132 -4.73 6.88 15.22
N LEU A 133 -3.42 6.67 15.15
CA LEU A 133 -2.45 7.76 14.98
C LEU A 133 -2.69 8.54 13.68
N ILE A 134 -3.00 7.84 12.58
CA ILE A 134 -3.33 8.48 11.30
C ILE A 134 -4.62 9.29 11.40
N ILE A 135 -5.64 8.78 12.11
CA ILE A 135 -6.89 9.51 12.36
C ILE A 135 -6.61 10.78 13.18
N ASP A 136 -5.72 10.70 14.17
CA ASP A 136 -5.33 11.86 14.98
C ASP A 136 -4.63 12.92 14.13
N ASP A 137 -3.67 12.50 13.29
CA ASP A 137 -2.96 13.38 12.36
C ASP A 137 -3.88 13.97 11.27
N PHE A 138 -4.93 13.23 10.87
CA PHE A 138 -5.91 13.66 9.86
C PHE A 138 -6.80 14.81 10.35
N GLY A 139 -7.05 14.89 11.66
CA GLY A 139 -7.94 15.88 12.27
C GLY A 139 -8.79 15.35 13.42
N GLY A 140 -8.45 14.18 13.97
CA GLY A 140 -9.08 13.60 15.15
C GLY A 140 -10.40 12.86 14.87
N TRP A 141 -10.97 12.32 15.96
CA TRP A 141 -12.13 11.43 15.89
C TRP A 141 -13.39 12.10 15.33
N ASP A 142 -13.64 13.37 15.64
CA ASP A 142 -14.82 14.08 15.16
C ASP A 142 -14.82 14.28 13.63
N LEU A 143 -13.66 14.62 13.06
CA LEU A 143 -13.53 14.70 11.60
C LEU A 143 -13.61 13.31 10.97
N PHE A 144 -13.05 12.30 11.61
CA PHE A 144 -13.18 10.92 11.18
C PHE A 144 -14.65 10.45 11.16
N GLN A 145 -15.46 10.80 12.16
CA GLN A 145 -16.89 10.51 12.18
C GLN A 145 -17.66 11.21 11.05
N GLN A 146 -17.24 12.42 10.66
CA GLN A 146 -17.80 13.10 9.48
C GLN A 146 -17.48 12.35 8.20
N LEU A 147 -16.24 11.85 8.05
CA LEU A 147 -15.86 11.01 6.93
C LEU A 147 -16.70 9.72 6.87
N LEU A 148 -16.87 9.01 8.00
CA LEU A 148 -17.70 7.81 8.04
C LEU A 148 -19.15 8.09 7.62
N ARG A 149 -19.75 9.21 8.06
CA ARG A 149 -21.09 9.63 7.62
C ARG A 149 -21.16 9.88 6.11
N ALA A 150 -20.14 10.52 5.53
CA ALA A 150 -20.07 10.75 4.10
C ALA A 150 -19.97 9.45 3.30
N LEU A 151 -19.10 8.53 3.74
CA LEU A 151 -18.95 7.20 3.12
C LEU A 151 -20.23 6.38 3.26
N LYS A 152 -20.90 6.43 4.42
CA LYS A 152 -22.19 5.77 4.63
C LYS A 152 -23.27 6.31 3.71
N THR A 153 -23.34 7.63 3.54
CA THR A 153 -24.30 8.28 2.63
C THR A 153 -24.08 7.83 1.18
N ALA A 154 -22.82 7.64 0.76
CA ALA A 154 -22.50 7.07 -0.55
C ALA A 154 -22.90 5.59 -0.61
N GLY A 155 -22.55 4.80 0.41
CA GLY A 155 -22.88 3.37 0.52
C GLY A 155 -24.38 3.09 0.43
N ASP A 156 -25.21 3.92 1.08
CA ASP A 156 -26.66 3.79 1.08
C ASP A 156 -27.29 3.92 -0.30
N ARG A 157 -26.68 4.68 -1.22
CA ARG A 157 -27.14 4.79 -2.61
C ARG A 157 -26.93 3.51 -3.41
N HIS A 158 -26.00 2.68 -2.97
CA HIS A 158 -25.59 1.44 -3.63
C HIS A 158 -25.94 0.18 -2.83
N GLY A 159 -26.47 0.32 -1.61
CA GLY A 159 -26.79 -0.81 -0.72
C GLY A 159 -25.55 -1.56 -0.21
N VAL A 160 -24.42 -0.87 -0.03
CA VAL A 160 -23.15 -1.47 0.43
C VAL A 160 -22.60 -0.75 1.66
N ASP A 161 -21.67 -1.40 2.37
CA ASP A 161 -21.06 -0.88 3.60
C ASP A 161 -19.97 0.17 3.36
N ILE A 162 -19.53 0.85 4.43
CA ILE A 162 -18.46 1.86 4.39
C ILE A 162 -17.15 1.28 3.82
N ALA A 163 -16.80 0.03 4.19
CA ALA A 163 -15.56 -0.61 3.79
C ALA A 163 -15.50 -0.85 2.27
N THR A 164 -16.64 -1.21 1.68
CA THR A 164 -16.81 -1.40 0.24
C THR A 164 -16.62 -0.07 -0.49
N ILE A 165 -17.26 1.01 -0.06
CA ILE A 165 -17.09 2.34 -0.67
C ILE A 165 -15.66 2.84 -0.54
N ALA A 166 -15.04 2.71 0.63
CA ALA A 166 -13.66 3.13 0.84
C ALA A 166 -12.69 2.38 -0.08
N SER A 167 -12.89 1.07 -0.24
CA SER A 167 -12.05 0.24 -1.11
C SER A 167 -12.30 0.53 -2.60
N ALA A 168 -13.56 0.75 -3.00
CA ALA A 168 -13.93 1.13 -4.36
C ALA A 168 -13.29 2.47 -4.75
N TRP A 169 -13.33 3.48 -3.87
CA TRP A 169 -12.70 4.77 -4.12
C TRP A 169 -11.19 4.64 -4.35
N VAL A 170 -10.50 3.77 -3.61
CA VAL A 170 -9.06 3.52 -3.81
C VAL A 170 -8.81 2.82 -5.15
N LEU A 171 -9.64 1.84 -5.53
CA LEU A 171 -9.55 1.14 -6.82
C LEU A 171 -9.82 2.05 -8.02
N GLU A 172 -10.60 3.12 -7.85
CA GLU A 172 -10.87 4.11 -8.90
C GLU A 172 -9.70 5.07 -9.15
N GLN A 173 -8.68 5.08 -8.29
CA GLN A 173 -7.52 5.95 -8.49
C GLN A 173 -6.70 5.47 -9.69
N PRO A 174 -6.29 6.35 -10.63
CA PRO A 174 -5.73 5.94 -11.92
C PRO A 174 -4.52 5.00 -11.85
N GLN A 175 -3.72 5.11 -10.77
CA GLN A 175 -2.50 4.33 -10.62
C GLN A 175 -2.70 3.00 -9.87
N VAL A 176 -3.87 2.78 -9.27
CA VAL A 176 -4.12 1.65 -8.39
C VAL A 176 -4.46 0.42 -9.21
N ALA A 177 -3.68 -0.65 -9.02
CA ALA A 177 -3.89 -1.94 -9.67
C ALA A 177 -4.65 -2.92 -8.76
N ALA A 178 -4.50 -2.80 -7.44
CA ALA A 178 -5.22 -3.62 -6.47
C ALA A 178 -5.26 -2.97 -5.08
N VAL A 179 -6.23 -3.39 -4.27
CA VAL A 179 -6.27 -3.16 -2.82
C VAL A 179 -6.01 -4.45 -2.07
N ILE A 180 -5.31 -4.37 -0.94
CA ILE A 180 -5.00 -5.49 -0.05
C ILE A 180 -5.92 -5.39 1.17
N VAL A 181 -6.70 -6.44 1.39
CA VAL A 181 -7.66 -6.58 2.51
C VAL A 181 -7.17 -7.59 3.55
#